data_AF-A0A966UV29-F1
#
_entry.id   AF-A0A966UV29-F1
#
_cell.length_a   1.000
_cell.length_b   1.000
_cell.length_c   1.000
_cell.angle_alpha   90.00
_cell.angle_beta   90.00
_cell.angle_gamma   90.00
#
_symmetry.space_group_name_H-M   'P 1'
#
loop_
_entity.id
_entity.type
_entity.pdbx_description
1 polymer ?
#
loop_
_entity_poly.entity_id
_entity_poly.type
_entity_poly.pdbx_seq_one_letter_code
_entity_poly.pdbx_strand_id
1 'polypeptide(L)'
;VTYTSSNTNVATVLGSLVTIVSEGTTEITASQAGDSNWNAAASVTQTLTVQSAINRGLVAYYPFRDNLLDESGNNNHLTNGTSGIFLTNGPTGGNKKSLYFSSSSDSIRSIQNSGITGNETHTFSVWFKAAQVPAWSRGEGSLLMVGQEIAGGGIGKFSRLFVDDLVNSSGRIVSHGGYTDLEALNAATNYVQRWNHLAVVYSGTVSGTKIYLNGVDTQATLWSGGNSADTRNLNDGPILLGRSPLADGMKAAPGAHLADVRVYDRALTVSEIGQLYQQEAGSLDTDGDGLTDAYEQGYGRYQMVIGSFTWDQAKADAEAKGGHLATITSQKEKDFSDAFLPPGSGDPVIWLGATDRETEGTWKWVTGETWNGFTAWSSSNPNNDGNQDYLRIDYFNRAYWDDYFGTERNVTGNYFLEFGYPTDPLKADTDGDG
;
A
#
# COMPACT_ATOMS: atom_id res chain seq x y z
N VAL A 1 -2.66 31.82 -23.24
CA VAL A 1 -3.31 30.52 -23.44
C VAL A 1 -4.25 30.28 -22.27
N THR A 2 -5.48 29.88 -22.54
CA THR A 2 -6.47 29.45 -21.53
C THR A 2 -6.67 27.94 -21.66
N TYR A 3 -7.00 27.29 -20.54
CA TYR A 3 -7.19 25.86 -20.47
C TYR A 3 -8.59 25.54 -19.94
N THR A 4 -9.24 24.52 -20.51
CA THR A 4 -10.56 24.04 -20.08
C THR A 4 -10.58 22.52 -20.01
N SER A 5 -11.32 21.97 -19.06
CA SER A 5 -11.62 20.54 -18.97
C SER A 5 -13.02 20.26 -19.50
N SER A 6 -13.20 19.21 -20.32
CA SER A 6 -14.51 18.80 -20.80
C SER A 6 -15.37 18.15 -19.71
N ASN A 7 -14.76 17.65 -18.63
CA ASN A 7 -15.41 17.01 -17.50
C ASN A 7 -14.73 17.38 -16.19
N THR A 8 -15.31 18.35 -15.49
CA THR A 8 -14.81 18.85 -14.20
C THR A 8 -14.99 17.88 -13.05
N ASN A 9 -15.81 16.83 -13.20
CA ASN A 9 -15.88 15.76 -12.20
C ASN A 9 -14.64 14.86 -12.23
N VAL A 10 -13.90 14.82 -13.35
CA VAL A 10 -12.65 14.06 -13.50
C VAL A 10 -11.44 14.94 -13.19
N ALA A 11 -11.37 16.13 -13.77
CA ALA A 11 -10.32 17.10 -13.45
C ALA A 11 -10.78 18.54 -13.67
N THR A 12 -10.42 19.45 -12.76
CA THR A 12 -10.63 20.90 -12.89
C THR A 12 -9.35 21.59 -13.35
N VAL A 13 -9.48 22.81 -13.86
CA VAL A 13 -8.35 23.60 -14.35
C VAL A 13 -8.44 25.03 -13.83
N LEU A 14 -7.37 25.53 -13.21
CA LEU A 14 -7.22 26.91 -12.78
C LEU A 14 -5.90 27.48 -13.31
N GLY A 15 -5.97 28.44 -14.23
CA GLY A 15 -4.79 28.91 -14.95
C GLY A 15 -4.16 27.75 -15.72
N SER A 16 -2.93 27.37 -15.38
CA SER A 16 -2.22 26.22 -15.94
C SER A 16 -2.18 24.99 -15.01
N LEU A 17 -2.82 25.06 -13.84
CA LEU A 17 -2.85 23.95 -12.88
C LEU A 17 -4.07 23.06 -13.17
N VAL A 18 -3.83 21.76 -13.35
CA VAL A 18 -4.87 20.74 -13.43
C VAL A 18 -4.99 20.05 -12.08
N THR A 19 -6.19 20.01 -11.51
CA THR A 19 -6.47 19.31 -10.25
C THR A 19 -7.31 18.08 -10.56
N ILE A 20 -6.81 16.90 -10.20
CA ILE A 20 -7.52 15.63 -10.35
C ILE A 20 -8.63 15.55 -9.30
N VAL A 21 -9.83 15.14 -9.72
CA VAL A 21 -11.01 15.03 -8.85
C VAL A 21 -11.41 13.57 -8.67
N SER A 22 -11.56 12.81 -9.76
CA SER A 22 -11.91 11.38 -9.70
C SER A 22 -11.37 10.59 -10.89
N GLU A 23 -11.46 9.26 -10.82
CA GLU A 23 -11.23 8.41 -11.97
C GLU A 23 -12.16 8.77 -13.15
N GLY A 24 -11.66 8.55 -14.37
CA GLY A 24 -12.39 8.78 -15.60
C GLY A 24 -11.52 9.44 -16.67
N THR A 25 -12.16 9.85 -17.77
CA THR A 25 -11.47 10.51 -18.88
C THR A 25 -12.05 11.90 -19.10
N THR A 26 -11.19 12.88 -19.34
CA THR A 26 -11.54 14.24 -19.71
C THR A 26 -10.59 14.76 -20.79
N GLU A 27 -11.03 15.73 -21.56
CA GLU A 27 -10.19 16.45 -22.53
C GLU A 27 -9.75 17.78 -21.94
N ILE A 28 -8.44 18.02 -21.90
CA ILE A 28 -7.86 19.32 -21.58
C ILE A 28 -7.59 20.06 -22.89
N THR A 29 -8.29 21.17 -23.09
CA THR A 29 -8.17 21.99 -24.30
C THR A 29 -7.41 23.27 -24.01
N ALA A 30 -6.28 23.47 -24.69
CA ALA A 30 -5.52 24.70 -24.68
C ALA A 30 -5.99 25.61 -25.82
N SER A 31 -6.38 26.85 -25.51
CA SER A 31 -6.86 27.84 -26.49
C SER A 31 -6.09 29.15 -26.37
N GLN A 32 -5.82 29.81 -27.49
CA GLN A 32 -5.19 31.13 -27.51
C GLN A 32 -5.98 32.06 -28.41
N ALA A 33 -6.61 33.06 -27.79
CA ALA A 33 -7.25 34.15 -28.52
C ALA A 33 -6.21 34.92 -29.34
N GLY A 34 -6.65 35.43 -30.49
CA GLY A 34 -5.87 36.34 -31.31
C GLY A 34 -5.85 37.75 -30.72
N ASP A 35 -5.17 38.66 -31.42
CA ASP A 35 -5.14 40.08 -31.11
C ASP A 35 -5.33 40.92 -32.41
N SER A 36 -4.98 42.20 -32.37
CA SER A 36 -5.11 43.10 -33.53
C SER A 36 -4.18 42.74 -34.69
N ASN A 37 -3.14 41.94 -34.44
CA ASN A 37 -2.09 41.61 -35.39
C ASN A 37 -2.17 40.14 -35.84
N TRP A 38 -2.76 39.26 -35.02
CA TRP A 38 -2.78 37.81 -35.23
C TRP A 38 -4.16 37.21 -35.01
N ASN A 39 -4.56 36.28 -35.88
CA ASN A 39 -5.75 35.47 -35.66
C ASN A 39 -5.58 34.55 -34.45
N ALA A 40 -6.70 34.11 -33.86
CA ALA A 40 -6.68 33.08 -32.82
C ALA A 40 -5.97 31.81 -33.31
N ALA A 41 -5.16 31.21 -32.45
CA ALA A 41 -4.53 29.93 -32.76
C ALA A 41 -5.57 28.81 -32.70
N ALA A 42 -5.38 27.76 -33.50
CA ALA A 42 -6.19 26.56 -33.38
C ALA A 42 -5.98 25.94 -31.98
N SER A 43 -7.08 25.60 -31.32
CA SER A 43 -7.01 24.94 -30.02
C SER A 43 -6.41 23.54 -30.14
N VAL A 44 -5.65 23.14 -29.12
CA VAL A 44 -5.06 21.80 -29.02
C VAL A 44 -5.71 21.09 -27.86
N THR A 45 -6.16 19.87 -28.12
CA THR A 45 -6.80 19.01 -27.11
C THR A 45 -5.88 17.85 -26.77
N GLN A 46 -5.81 17.51 -25.48
CA GLN A 46 -5.16 16.31 -24.97
C GLN A 46 -6.12 15.54 -24.08
N THR A 47 -6.19 14.23 -24.29
CA THR A 47 -6.98 13.34 -23.44
C THR A 47 -6.22 13.06 -22.15
N LEU A 48 -6.83 13.39 -21.03
CA LEU A 48 -6.40 13.03 -19.68
C LEU A 48 -7.25 11.86 -19.20
N THR A 49 -6.61 10.72 -18.96
CA THR A 49 -7.23 9.57 -18.32
C THR A 49 -6.69 9.44 -16.90
N VAL A 50 -7.59 9.55 -15.93
CA VAL A 50 -7.32 9.36 -14.50
C VAL A 50 -7.75 7.95 -14.13
N GLN A 51 -6.81 7.18 -13.59
CA GLN A 51 -7.06 5.86 -13.02
C GLN A 51 -6.50 5.85 -11.60
N SER A 52 -7.12 5.09 -10.71
CA SER A 52 -6.55 4.81 -9.41
C SER A 52 -5.15 4.25 -9.58
N ALA A 53 -4.23 4.73 -8.77
CA ALA A 53 -2.83 4.36 -8.84
C ALA A 53 -2.68 2.83 -8.77
N ILE A 54 -3.48 2.17 -7.92
CA ILE A 54 -3.49 0.71 -7.73
C ILE A 54 -3.99 -0.09 -8.94
N ASN A 55 -4.50 0.53 -10.01
CA ASN A 55 -4.89 -0.15 -11.25
C ASN A 55 -3.84 -0.02 -12.37
N ARG A 56 -2.84 0.85 -12.20
CA ARG A 56 -1.74 1.01 -13.16
C ARG A 56 -0.77 -0.16 -13.09
N GLY A 57 -0.32 -0.64 -14.24
CA GLY A 57 0.65 -1.74 -14.33
C GLY A 57 0.08 -3.10 -13.90
N LEU A 58 -1.24 -3.22 -13.85
CA LEU A 58 -1.90 -4.46 -13.48
C LEU A 58 -1.76 -5.47 -14.63
N VAL A 59 -1.17 -6.62 -14.34
CA VAL A 59 -1.00 -7.75 -15.27
C VAL A 59 -2.14 -8.74 -15.12
N ALA A 60 -2.61 -8.96 -13.89
CA ALA A 60 -3.79 -9.77 -13.62
C ALA A 60 -4.49 -9.34 -12.34
N TYR A 61 -5.82 -9.48 -12.31
CA TYR A 61 -6.63 -9.32 -11.10
C TYR A 61 -7.76 -10.35 -11.06
N TYR A 62 -7.77 -11.18 -10.02
CA TYR A 62 -8.77 -12.21 -9.81
C TYR A 62 -9.56 -11.92 -8.52
N PRO A 63 -10.72 -11.22 -8.62
CA PRO A 63 -11.61 -10.97 -7.49
C PRO A 63 -12.48 -12.19 -7.12
N PHE A 64 -12.46 -13.22 -7.96
CA PHE A 64 -13.16 -14.49 -7.80
C PHE A 64 -14.70 -14.44 -7.70
N ARG A 65 -15.35 -13.35 -8.14
CA ARG A 65 -16.82 -13.10 -8.10
C ARG A 65 -17.68 -14.17 -8.83
N ASP A 66 -17.72 -15.37 -8.27
CA ASP A 66 -18.32 -16.59 -8.83
C ASP A 66 -17.72 -17.04 -10.17
N ASN A 67 -16.53 -16.56 -10.52
CA ASN A 67 -15.81 -16.96 -11.72
C ASN A 67 -14.27 -16.89 -11.52
N LEU A 68 -13.53 -17.32 -12.53
CA LEU A 68 -12.06 -17.39 -12.53
C LEU A 68 -11.42 -16.39 -13.51
N LEU A 69 -12.16 -15.34 -13.87
CA LEU A 69 -11.75 -14.38 -14.87
C LEU A 69 -10.77 -13.36 -14.27
N ASP A 70 -9.74 -13.08 -15.05
CA ASP A 70 -8.91 -11.88 -14.94
C ASP A 70 -9.73 -10.63 -15.31
N GLU A 71 -9.88 -9.70 -14.36
CA GLU A 71 -10.53 -8.39 -14.53
C GLU A 71 -9.53 -7.25 -14.78
N SER A 72 -8.23 -7.52 -14.96
CA SER A 72 -7.25 -6.49 -15.32
C SER A 72 -7.39 -5.96 -16.75
N GLY A 73 -8.08 -6.72 -17.62
CA GLY A 73 -8.18 -6.44 -19.05
C GLY A 73 -7.13 -7.14 -19.92
N ASN A 74 -6.20 -7.90 -19.33
CA ASN A 74 -5.13 -8.58 -20.06
C ASN A 74 -5.44 -10.03 -20.46
N ASN A 75 -6.66 -10.51 -20.15
CA ASN A 75 -7.14 -11.87 -20.46
C ASN A 75 -6.29 -12.99 -19.85
N ASN A 76 -5.60 -12.74 -18.74
CA ASN A 76 -4.84 -13.76 -18.00
C ASN A 76 -5.75 -14.72 -17.21
N HIS A 77 -6.96 -15.04 -17.69
CA HIS A 77 -7.94 -15.85 -16.96
C HIS A 77 -7.36 -17.16 -16.43
N LEU A 78 -7.81 -17.61 -15.26
CA LEU A 78 -7.37 -18.89 -14.72
C LEU A 78 -8.09 -20.07 -15.39
N THR A 79 -7.35 -21.15 -15.63
CA THR A 79 -7.81 -22.39 -16.23
C THR A 79 -7.05 -23.58 -15.64
N ASN A 80 -7.48 -24.81 -15.96
CA ASN A 80 -6.79 -26.03 -15.58
C ASN A 80 -6.55 -26.14 -14.05
N GLY A 81 -7.62 -26.01 -13.28
CA GLY A 81 -7.61 -26.35 -11.86
C GLY A 81 -7.70 -27.86 -11.63
N THR A 82 -7.17 -28.35 -10.52
CA THR A 82 -7.53 -29.71 -10.03
C THR A 82 -8.99 -29.75 -9.58
N SER A 83 -9.58 -30.94 -9.52
CA SER A 83 -10.96 -31.13 -9.05
C SER A 83 -11.19 -30.71 -7.59
N GLY A 84 -10.12 -30.45 -6.85
CA GLY A 84 -10.13 -30.02 -5.45
C GLY A 84 -10.22 -28.50 -5.24
N ILE A 85 -10.40 -27.73 -6.32
CA ILE A 85 -10.48 -26.27 -6.28
C ILE A 85 -11.92 -25.82 -6.45
N PHE A 86 -12.40 -24.99 -5.53
CA PHE A 86 -13.77 -24.45 -5.57
C PHE A 86 -13.79 -22.98 -5.13
N LEU A 87 -14.84 -22.26 -5.55
CA LEU A 87 -15.12 -20.92 -5.05
C LEU A 87 -15.98 -21.00 -3.79
N THR A 88 -15.64 -20.19 -2.78
CA THR A 88 -16.37 -20.08 -1.50
C THR A 88 -16.38 -18.63 -1.03
N ASN A 89 -16.87 -18.35 0.17
CA ASN A 89 -16.97 -16.97 0.69
C ASN A 89 -15.58 -16.35 0.93
N GLY A 90 -15.47 -15.05 0.64
CA GLY A 90 -14.23 -14.27 0.71
C GLY A 90 -13.99 -13.55 2.06
N PRO A 91 -13.04 -12.60 2.09
CA PRO A 91 -12.61 -11.86 3.28
C PRO A 91 -13.65 -10.95 3.90
N THR A 92 -14.54 -10.37 3.09
CA THR A 92 -15.59 -9.47 3.56
C THR A 92 -16.97 -9.95 3.10
N GLY A 93 -18.02 -9.54 3.82
CA GLY A 93 -19.40 -9.86 3.46
C GLY A 93 -19.80 -9.40 2.04
N GLY A 94 -20.93 -9.89 1.54
CA GLY A 94 -21.43 -9.57 0.19
C GLY A 94 -21.04 -10.61 -0.87
N ASN A 95 -20.79 -10.15 -2.11
CA ASN A 95 -20.47 -11.00 -3.28
C ASN A 95 -18.98 -11.34 -3.41
N LYS A 96 -18.15 -11.02 -2.41
CA LYS A 96 -16.73 -11.40 -2.43
C LYS A 96 -16.58 -12.90 -2.23
N LYS A 97 -15.72 -13.50 -3.04
CA LYS A 97 -15.47 -14.94 -3.05
C LYS A 97 -13.97 -15.22 -2.93
N SER A 98 -13.65 -16.46 -2.63
CA SER A 98 -12.30 -16.96 -2.52
C SER A 98 -12.14 -18.28 -3.25
N LEU A 99 -10.93 -18.52 -3.75
CA LEU A 99 -10.47 -19.81 -4.23
C LEU A 99 -10.05 -20.67 -3.04
N TYR A 100 -10.63 -21.86 -2.89
CA TYR A 100 -10.32 -22.82 -1.83
C TYR A 100 -9.51 -24.01 -2.37
N PHE A 101 -8.48 -24.43 -1.63
CA PHE A 101 -7.72 -25.65 -1.90
C PHE A 101 -8.10 -26.77 -0.94
N SER A 102 -8.68 -27.86 -1.45
CA SER A 102 -9.04 -29.03 -0.64
C SER A 102 -7.85 -29.94 -0.30
N SER A 103 -6.79 -29.90 -1.10
CA SER A 103 -5.68 -30.84 -1.03
C SER A 103 -4.34 -30.16 -1.30
N SER A 104 -3.26 -30.79 -0.83
CA SER A 104 -1.90 -30.31 -1.06
C SER A 104 -1.43 -30.46 -2.51
N SER A 105 -2.21 -31.18 -3.32
CA SER A 105 -1.96 -31.36 -4.75
C SER A 105 -2.66 -30.34 -5.62
N ASP A 106 -3.48 -29.47 -5.04
CA ASP A 106 -4.31 -28.55 -5.80
C ASP A 106 -3.50 -27.42 -6.41
N SER A 107 -3.72 -27.17 -7.69
CA SER A 107 -3.05 -26.11 -8.45
C SER A 107 -3.99 -25.58 -9.52
N ILE A 108 -3.87 -24.29 -9.82
CA ILE A 108 -4.56 -23.63 -10.94
C ILE A 108 -3.63 -22.57 -11.54
N ARG A 109 -3.75 -22.30 -12.85
CA ARG A 109 -2.86 -21.36 -13.55
C ARG A 109 -3.59 -20.50 -14.57
N SER A 110 -2.98 -19.40 -14.98
CA SER A 110 -3.48 -18.60 -16.11
C SER A 110 -3.43 -19.37 -17.43
N ILE A 111 -4.37 -19.06 -18.35
CA ILE A 111 -4.48 -19.65 -19.70
C ILE A 111 -3.25 -19.36 -20.56
N GLN A 112 -2.59 -18.24 -20.28
CA GLN A 112 -1.43 -17.74 -21.00
C GLN A 112 -0.35 -17.31 -19.99
N ASN A 113 0.82 -16.96 -20.48
CA ASN A 113 1.89 -16.43 -19.64
C ASN A 113 1.64 -14.97 -19.27
N SER A 114 2.23 -14.53 -18.15
CA SER A 114 2.03 -13.19 -17.59
C SER A 114 2.60 -12.06 -18.48
N GLY A 115 3.57 -12.34 -19.33
CA GLY A 115 4.31 -11.34 -20.10
C GLY A 115 5.43 -10.66 -19.30
N ILE A 116 5.57 -10.96 -18.00
CA ILE A 116 6.65 -10.40 -17.18
C ILE A 116 7.93 -11.22 -17.42
N THR A 117 8.99 -10.55 -17.85
CA THR A 117 10.28 -11.17 -18.17
C THR A 117 11.45 -10.35 -17.67
N GLY A 118 12.60 -10.99 -17.51
CA GLY A 118 13.81 -10.31 -17.08
C GLY A 118 13.79 -9.95 -15.59
N ASN A 119 14.66 -9.02 -15.21
CA ASN A 119 14.79 -8.55 -13.83
C ASN A 119 14.02 -7.24 -13.60
N GLU A 120 12.78 -7.18 -14.09
CA GLU A 120 11.94 -6.00 -13.95
C GLU A 120 11.28 -5.98 -12.57
N THR A 121 10.99 -4.77 -12.07
CA THR A 121 10.23 -4.60 -10.83
C THR A 121 8.83 -5.18 -10.99
N HIS A 122 8.28 -5.76 -9.93
CA HIS A 122 6.93 -6.33 -9.95
C HIS A 122 6.34 -6.40 -8.55
N THR A 123 5.03 -6.50 -8.45
CA THR A 123 4.33 -6.64 -7.17
C THR A 123 3.31 -7.75 -7.23
N PHE A 124 3.22 -8.53 -6.16
CA PHE A 124 2.14 -9.48 -5.94
C PHE A 124 1.29 -9.02 -4.75
N SER A 125 -0.01 -9.19 -4.82
CA SER A 125 -0.91 -9.01 -3.69
C SER A 125 -1.95 -10.14 -3.67
N VAL A 126 -2.29 -10.60 -2.48
CA VAL A 126 -3.28 -11.65 -2.27
C VAL A 126 -3.89 -11.55 -0.87
N TRP A 127 -5.20 -11.66 -0.78
CA TRP A 127 -5.86 -12.00 0.47
C TRP A 127 -5.75 -13.50 0.69
N PHE A 128 -5.32 -13.93 1.86
CA PHE A 128 -5.21 -15.35 2.20
C PHE A 128 -5.79 -15.65 3.58
N LYS A 129 -6.33 -16.86 3.71
CA LYS A 129 -6.71 -17.45 5.00
C LYS A 129 -6.29 -18.91 4.99
N ALA A 130 -5.41 -19.29 5.92
CA ALA A 130 -4.98 -20.68 6.08
C ALA A 130 -5.63 -21.30 7.31
N ALA A 131 -6.11 -22.53 7.22
CA ALA A 131 -6.67 -23.25 8.37
C ALA A 131 -5.61 -23.57 9.45
N GLN A 132 -4.35 -23.75 9.04
CA GLN A 132 -3.22 -23.99 9.92
C GLN A 132 -1.94 -23.56 9.22
N VAL A 133 -0.86 -23.40 9.97
CA VAL A 133 0.46 -23.18 9.36
C VAL A 133 0.88 -24.48 8.65
N PRO A 134 1.22 -24.44 7.36
CA PRO A 134 1.70 -25.64 6.65
C PRO A 134 3.01 -26.12 7.27
N ALA A 135 3.00 -27.33 7.84
CA ALA A 135 4.21 -27.90 8.42
C ALA A 135 5.27 -28.12 7.33
N TRP A 136 6.51 -27.65 7.55
CA TRP A 136 7.65 -27.84 6.64
C TRP A 136 7.79 -29.29 6.15
N SER A 137 7.68 -30.25 7.08
CA SER A 137 7.78 -31.69 6.81
C SER A 137 6.72 -32.24 5.84
N ARG A 138 5.64 -31.48 5.61
CA ARG A 138 4.57 -31.83 4.69
C ARG A 138 4.64 -31.05 3.38
N GLY A 139 5.61 -30.16 3.21
CA GLY A 139 5.81 -29.27 2.06
C GLY A 139 5.35 -27.84 2.36
N GLU A 140 6.05 -26.86 1.80
CA GLU A 140 5.75 -25.43 1.93
C GLU A 140 4.40 -25.10 1.26
N GLY A 141 3.60 -24.24 1.90
CA GLY A 141 2.29 -23.80 1.41
C GLY A 141 2.41 -22.67 0.39
N SER A 142 2.71 -23.04 -0.85
CA SER A 142 2.75 -22.12 -1.98
C SER A 142 1.38 -21.47 -2.18
N LEU A 143 1.38 -20.13 -2.25
CA LEU A 143 0.19 -19.31 -2.48
C LEU A 143 0.13 -18.87 -3.93
N LEU A 144 1.18 -18.18 -4.38
CA LEU A 144 1.27 -17.57 -5.71
C LEU A 144 2.68 -17.67 -6.27
N MET A 145 2.78 -17.91 -7.57
CA MET A 145 4.02 -17.86 -8.32
C MET A 145 3.80 -17.21 -9.69
N VAL A 146 4.77 -16.42 -10.13
CA VAL A 146 4.85 -15.88 -11.50
C VAL A 146 6.17 -16.28 -12.12
N GLY A 147 6.13 -16.59 -13.41
CA GLY A 147 7.29 -17.00 -14.19
C GLY A 147 7.41 -18.52 -14.33
N GLN A 148 8.48 -18.97 -14.97
CA GLN A 148 8.68 -20.38 -15.31
C GLN A 148 9.93 -20.94 -14.63
N GLU A 149 9.75 -21.78 -13.63
CA GLU A 149 10.86 -22.55 -13.05
C GLU A 149 11.23 -23.76 -13.94
N ILE A 150 12.53 -24.02 -14.08
CA ILE A 150 13.10 -25.07 -14.93
C ILE A 150 13.75 -26.14 -14.03
N ALA A 151 13.46 -27.42 -14.31
CA ALA A 151 14.04 -28.54 -13.57
C ALA A 151 15.59 -28.52 -13.60
N GLY A 152 16.23 -28.67 -12.43
CA GLY A 152 17.70 -28.71 -12.31
C GLY A 152 18.36 -27.42 -11.78
N GLY A 153 17.57 -26.38 -11.48
CA GLY A 153 17.88 -25.35 -10.49
C GLY A 153 19.18 -24.56 -10.66
N GLY A 154 19.21 -23.62 -11.61
CA GLY A 154 20.21 -22.55 -11.64
C GLY A 154 19.62 -21.23 -12.15
N ILE A 155 19.75 -20.17 -11.34
CA ILE A 155 19.20 -18.80 -11.44
C ILE A 155 17.67 -18.76 -11.61
N GLY A 156 17.01 -18.22 -10.59
CA GLY A 156 15.56 -18.10 -10.45
C GLY A 156 14.88 -17.43 -11.62
N LYS A 157 14.06 -18.24 -12.30
CA LYS A 157 13.22 -17.83 -13.44
C LYS A 157 11.77 -17.55 -13.06
N PHE A 158 11.53 -17.41 -11.76
CA PHE A 158 10.24 -17.22 -11.16
C PHE A 158 10.37 -16.36 -9.89
N SER A 159 9.24 -15.85 -9.42
CA SER A 159 9.09 -15.19 -8.13
C SER A 159 7.84 -15.77 -7.47
N ARG A 160 7.96 -16.18 -6.21
CA ARG A 160 6.99 -16.98 -5.46
C ARG A 160 6.74 -16.37 -4.09
N LEU A 161 5.51 -16.48 -3.64
CA LEU A 161 5.07 -16.21 -2.28
C LEU A 161 4.53 -17.50 -1.66
N PHE A 162 5.05 -17.86 -0.49
CA PHE A 162 4.55 -19.01 0.26
C PHE A 162 4.55 -18.75 1.77
N VAL A 163 3.85 -19.61 2.49
CA VAL A 163 3.80 -19.66 3.95
C VAL A 163 4.09 -21.07 4.44
N ASP A 164 4.82 -21.19 5.54
CA ASP A 164 5.18 -22.46 6.16
C ASP A 164 5.59 -22.28 7.63
N ASP A 165 5.96 -23.38 8.27
CA ASP A 165 6.45 -23.42 9.64
C ASP A 165 7.97 -23.64 9.70
N LEU A 166 8.70 -22.76 10.39
CA LEU A 166 10.10 -23.01 10.74
C LEU A 166 10.16 -24.03 11.90
N VAL A 167 11.35 -24.59 12.17
CA VAL A 167 11.57 -25.41 13.37
C VAL A 167 11.05 -24.64 14.61
N ASN A 168 10.10 -25.24 15.35
CA ASN A 168 9.43 -24.73 16.56
C ASN A 168 8.08 -23.98 16.41
N SER A 169 7.32 -24.13 15.32
CA SER A 169 5.95 -23.58 15.23
C SER A 169 5.86 -22.05 15.13
N SER A 170 6.98 -21.41 14.76
CA SER A 170 7.05 -20.00 14.40
C SER A 170 6.89 -19.91 12.89
N GLY A 171 5.66 -19.81 12.40
CA GLY A 171 5.45 -19.70 10.95
C GLY A 171 6.26 -18.56 10.30
N ARG A 172 6.35 -18.57 8.98
CA ARG A 172 6.97 -17.50 8.21
C ARG A 172 6.21 -17.22 6.92
N ILE A 173 6.39 -16.02 6.40
CA ILE A 173 5.98 -15.62 5.06
C ILE A 173 7.27 -15.42 4.27
N VAL A 174 7.34 -16.02 3.09
CA VAL A 174 8.58 -16.05 2.30
C VAL A 174 8.32 -15.57 0.89
N SER A 175 9.14 -14.62 0.45
CA SER A 175 9.35 -14.36 -0.97
C SER A 175 10.56 -15.18 -1.43
N HIS A 176 10.37 -16.01 -2.45
CA HIS A 176 11.39 -16.89 -3.00
C HIS A 176 11.47 -16.79 -4.53
N GLY A 177 12.63 -17.14 -5.09
CA GLY A 177 12.91 -17.14 -6.52
C GLY A 177 14.39 -16.85 -6.80
N GLY A 178 15.18 -17.83 -7.20
CA GLY A 178 16.63 -17.63 -7.28
C GLY A 178 17.35 -18.48 -6.28
N TYR A 179 18.34 -17.90 -5.61
CA TYR A 179 19.14 -18.60 -4.60
C TYR A 179 18.83 -18.12 -3.18
N THR A 180 18.15 -16.97 -3.03
CA THR A 180 17.98 -16.30 -1.74
C THR A 180 16.51 -16.10 -1.39
N ASP A 181 16.16 -16.48 -0.18
CA ASP A 181 14.87 -16.18 0.43
C ASP A 181 14.88 -14.81 1.11
N LEU A 182 13.73 -14.14 1.07
CA LEU A 182 13.41 -13.03 1.95
C LEU A 182 12.31 -13.49 2.90
N GLU A 183 12.58 -13.43 4.20
CA GLU A 183 11.81 -14.08 5.25
C GLU A 183 11.25 -13.06 6.25
N ALA A 184 9.93 -13.05 6.41
CA ALA A 184 9.27 -12.38 7.51
C ALA A 184 9.13 -13.36 8.69
N LEU A 185 10.19 -13.46 9.51
CA LEU A 185 10.20 -14.30 10.71
C LEU A 185 9.27 -13.71 11.78
N ASN A 186 8.56 -14.57 12.52
CA ASN A 186 7.64 -14.19 13.60
C ASN A 186 6.41 -13.37 13.19
N ALA A 187 6.12 -13.18 11.90
CA ALA A 187 4.84 -12.61 11.43
C ALA A 187 3.63 -13.52 11.73
N ALA A 188 3.83 -14.67 12.40
CA ALA A 188 3.09 -15.90 12.12
C ALA A 188 2.45 -16.65 13.27
N THR A 189 2.49 -16.13 14.49
CA THR A 189 1.68 -16.74 15.55
C THR A 189 0.18 -16.47 15.36
N ASN A 190 -0.17 -15.62 14.40
CA ASN A 190 -1.43 -14.91 14.44
C ASN A 190 -2.22 -14.91 13.12
N TYR A 191 -1.64 -15.20 11.94
CA TYR A 191 -2.35 -15.08 10.66
C TYR A 191 -3.29 -16.26 10.31
N VAL A 192 -3.21 -17.40 11.00
CA VAL A 192 -4.06 -18.57 10.69
C VAL A 192 -5.50 -18.32 11.12
N GLN A 193 -6.44 -19.04 10.51
CA GLN A 193 -7.88 -18.99 10.83
C GLN A 193 -8.57 -17.64 10.60
N ARG A 194 -7.87 -16.63 10.10
CA ARG A 194 -8.42 -15.34 9.68
C ARG A 194 -7.90 -14.90 8.32
N TRP A 195 -8.54 -13.89 7.77
CA TRP A 195 -8.15 -13.26 6.52
C TRP A 195 -7.01 -12.29 6.75
N ASN A 196 -6.02 -12.32 5.88
CA ASN A 196 -4.92 -11.39 5.89
C ASN A 196 -4.62 -10.98 4.45
N HIS A 197 -4.18 -9.74 4.26
CA HIS A 197 -3.67 -9.26 3.00
C HIS A 197 -2.15 -9.37 3.00
N LEU A 198 -1.59 -10.06 2.01
CA LEU A 198 -0.15 -10.10 1.76
C LEU A 198 0.18 -9.34 0.49
N ALA A 199 1.25 -8.57 0.52
CA ALA A 199 1.85 -8.04 -0.69
C ALA A 199 3.38 -8.19 -0.69
N VAL A 200 3.95 -8.49 -1.84
CA VAL A 200 5.40 -8.56 -2.04
C VAL A 200 5.78 -7.57 -3.14
N VAL A 201 6.60 -6.59 -2.81
CA VAL A 201 7.09 -5.57 -3.75
C VAL A 201 8.55 -5.88 -4.09
N TYR A 202 8.81 -6.31 -5.32
CA TYR A 202 10.15 -6.54 -5.85
C TYR A 202 10.67 -5.28 -6.56
N SER A 203 11.81 -4.76 -6.11
CA SER A 203 12.41 -3.51 -6.61
C SER A 203 13.66 -3.71 -7.47
N GLY A 204 13.90 -4.93 -7.97
CA GLY A 204 15.06 -5.25 -8.83
C GLY A 204 16.22 -5.97 -8.12
N THR A 205 16.19 -6.07 -6.78
CA THR A 205 17.09 -6.92 -5.99
C THR A 205 16.33 -7.54 -4.82
N VAL A 206 16.79 -8.70 -4.32
CA VAL A 206 16.16 -9.33 -3.15
C VAL A 206 16.31 -8.44 -1.90
N SER A 207 17.44 -7.76 -1.73
CA SER A 207 17.66 -6.81 -0.62
C SER A 207 16.72 -5.58 -0.65
N GLY A 208 16.29 -5.15 -1.83
CA GLY A 208 15.31 -4.08 -1.98
C GLY A 208 13.85 -4.57 -1.94
N THR A 209 13.61 -5.88 -1.83
CA THR A 209 12.27 -6.45 -1.81
C THR A 209 11.63 -6.24 -0.45
N LYS A 210 10.33 -5.97 -0.43
CA LYS A 210 9.55 -5.78 0.79
C LYS A 210 8.37 -6.76 0.83
N ILE A 211 8.04 -7.22 2.03
CA ILE A 211 6.85 -8.02 2.31
C ILE A 211 5.97 -7.18 3.22
N TYR A 212 4.70 -7.05 2.85
CA TYR A 212 3.69 -6.34 3.61
C TYR A 212 2.64 -7.34 4.09
N LEU A 213 2.27 -7.25 5.37
CA LEU A 213 1.17 -7.99 5.98
C LEU A 213 0.14 -6.97 6.47
N ASN A 214 -1.08 -7.08 5.96
CA ASN A 214 -2.18 -6.14 6.22
C ASN A 214 -1.74 -4.69 5.94
N GLY A 215 -1.06 -4.49 4.81
CA GLY A 215 -0.56 -3.17 4.40
C GLY A 215 0.71 -2.68 5.11
N VAL A 216 1.15 -3.32 6.20
CA VAL A 216 2.31 -2.91 7.00
C VAL A 216 3.57 -3.68 6.60
N ASP A 217 4.72 -2.99 6.43
CA ASP A 217 6.01 -3.63 6.13
C ASP A 217 6.41 -4.56 7.28
N THR A 218 6.64 -5.84 6.98
CA THR A 218 7.01 -6.84 7.98
C THR A 218 8.48 -6.75 8.41
N GLN A 219 9.27 -5.85 7.80
CA GLN A 219 10.71 -5.76 7.97
C GLN A 219 11.41 -7.09 7.69
N ALA A 220 10.96 -7.79 6.63
CA ALA A 220 11.50 -9.08 6.24
C ALA A 220 13.01 -8.99 5.98
N THR A 221 13.75 -10.02 6.39
CA THR A 221 15.20 -10.08 6.28
C THR A 221 15.63 -11.19 5.34
N LEU A 222 16.85 -11.08 4.81
CA LEU A 222 17.41 -12.14 4.00
C LEU A 222 17.65 -13.40 4.86
N TRP A 223 17.39 -14.57 4.27
CA TRP A 223 17.75 -15.83 4.89
C TRP A 223 19.24 -15.88 5.26
N SER A 224 19.57 -16.57 6.34
CA SER A 224 20.93 -16.71 6.83
C SER A 224 21.79 -17.48 5.83
N GLY A 225 22.67 -16.78 5.11
CA GLY A 225 23.45 -17.31 3.99
C GLY A 225 23.00 -16.79 2.62
N GLY A 226 21.96 -15.96 2.59
CA GLY A 226 21.44 -15.30 1.40
C GLY A 226 22.39 -14.27 0.79
N ASN A 227 22.27 -14.07 -0.53
CA ASN A 227 23.02 -13.09 -1.28
C ASN A 227 22.17 -11.82 -1.49
N SER A 228 22.62 -10.68 -0.96
CA SER A 228 21.91 -9.40 -1.11
C SER A 228 21.86 -8.86 -2.55
N ALA A 229 22.77 -9.32 -3.41
CA ALA A 229 22.82 -9.01 -4.83
C ALA A 229 22.00 -9.97 -5.70
N ASP A 230 21.26 -10.92 -5.09
CA ASP A 230 20.41 -11.83 -5.84
C ASP A 230 19.25 -11.10 -6.54
N THR A 231 18.79 -11.67 -7.65
CA THR A 231 17.81 -11.06 -8.55
C THR A 231 16.70 -12.06 -8.92
N ARG A 232 15.50 -11.55 -9.22
CA ARG A 232 14.34 -12.35 -9.65
C ARG A 232 14.21 -12.24 -11.17
N ASN A 233 15.13 -12.85 -11.90
CA ASN A 233 15.18 -12.77 -13.37
C ASN A 233 14.16 -13.72 -14.02
N LEU A 234 12.93 -13.26 -14.18
CA LEU A 234 11.79 -14.06 -14.63
C LEU A 234 11.94 -14.52 -16.09
N ASN A 235 11.61 -15.79 -16.33
CA ASN A 235 11.20 -16.21 -17.68
C ASN A 235 9.69 -16.01 -17.80
N ASP A 236 9.24 -15.68 -19.01
CA ASP A 236 7.81 -15.59 -19.27
C ASP A 236 7.12 -16.91 -18.94
N GLY A 237 6.15 -16.86 -18.05
CA GLY A 237 5.49 -18.04 -17.51
C GLY A 237 4.12 -17.72 -16.95
N PRO A 238 3.32 -18.74 -16.63
CA PRO A 238 1.97 -18.52 -16.14
C PRO A 238 1.98 -17.88 -14.75
N ILE A 239 0.84 -17.30 -14.38
CA ILE A 239 0.49 -17.03 -12.99
C ILE A 239 -0.08 -18.33 -12.44
N LEU A 240 0.50 -18.84 -11.35
CA LEU A 240 0.14 -20.10 -10.72
C LEU A 240 -0.31 -19.85 -9.28
N LEU A 241 -1.43 -20.45 -8.88
CA LEU A 241 -1.93 -20.43 -7.52
C LEU A 241 -1.96 -21.85 -6.93
N GLY A 242 -1.54 -21.98 -5.66
CA GLY A 242 -1.44 -23.27 -4.97
C GLY A 242 -0.15 -24.02 -5.30
N ARG A 243 -0.24 -25.34 -5.48
CA ARG A 243 0.90 -26.24 -5.69
C ARG A 243 1.69 -25.88 -6.95
N SER A 244 3.02 -25.90 -6.83
CA SER A 244 3.93 -25.95 -7.97
C SER A 244 3.80 -27.30 -8.71
N PRO A 245 3.56 -27.33 -10.03
CA PRO A 245 3.56 -28.57 -10.79
C PRO A 245 4.97 -29.17 -10.95
N LEU A 246 5.99 -28.51 -10.40
CA LEU A 246 7.39 -28.85 -10.56
C LEU A 246 7.86 -29.83 -9.50
N ALA A 247 9.04 -30.41 -9.71
CA ALA A 247 9.65 -31.37 -8.78
C ALA A 247 10.40 -30.68 -7.62
N ASP A 248 9.94 -29.50 -7.21
CA ASP A 248 10.50 -28.68 -6.12
C ASP A 248 9.93 -29.05 -4.74
N GLY A 249 8.86 -29.85 -4.71
CA GLY A 249 8.22 -30.31 -3.49
C GLY A 249 7.24 -29.31 -2.87
N MET A 250 7.00 -28.16 -3.51
CA MET A 250 6.00 -27.18 -3.07
C MET A 250 4.59 -27.75 -3.17
N LYS A 251 3.74 -27.34 -2.25
CA LYS A 251 2.36 -27.81 -2.19
C LYS A 251 1.38 -26.67 -2.00
N ALA A 252 0.12 -26.90 -2.35
CA ALA A 252 -0.93 -26.03 -1.84
C ALA A 252 -1.07 -26.27 -0.33
N ALA A 253 -1.42 -25.22 0.41
CA ALA A 253 -1.83 -25.36 1.80
C ALA A 253 -3.26 -25.94 1.83
N PRO A 254 -3.48 -27.17 2.33
CA PRO A 254 -4.83 -27.74 2.37
C PRO A 254 -5.72 -26.93 3.32
N GLY A 255 -6.93 -26.61 2.87
CA GLY A 255 -7.87 -25.77 3.60
C GLY A 255 -7.56 -24.27 3.51
N ALA A 256 -6.59 -23.86 2.69
CA ALA A 256 -6.31 -22.45 2.47
C ALA A 256 -7.26 -21.83 1.44
N HIS A 257 -7.50 -20.54 1.62
CA HIS A 257 -8.29 -19.70 0.75
C HIS A 257 -7.44 -18.56 0.20
N LEU A 258 -7.64 -18.20 -1.06
CA LEU A 258 -7.08 -16.99 -1.68
C LEU A 258 -8.21 -16.12 -2.22
N ALA A 259 -8.12 -14.82 -2.05
CA ALA A 259 -9.06 -13.84 -2.60
C ALA A 259 -8.30 -12.63 -3.15
N ASP A 260 -8.97 -11.84 -4.01
CA ASP A 260 -8.48 -10.57 -4.54
C ASP A 260 -6.99 -10.63 -4.98
N VAL A 261 -6.65 -11.65 -5.78
CA VAL A 261 -5.26 -11.88 -6.21
C VAL A 261 -4.87 -10.89 -7.29
N ARG A 262 -3.77 -10.16 -7.11
CA ARG A 262 -3.25 -9.18 -8.06
C ARG A 262 -1.78 -9.39 -8.39
N VAL A 263 -1.44 -9.14 -9.65
CA VAL A 263 -0.07 -9.16 -10.16
C VAL A 263 0.18 -7.86 -10.93
N TYR A 264 1.30 -7.20 -10.63
CA TYR A 264 1.73 -5.96 -11.26
C TYR A 264 3.10 -6.11 -11.92
N ASP A 265 3.31 -5.43 -13.06
CA ASP A 265 4.59 -5.30 -13.76
C ASP A 265 5.47 -4.15 -13.24
N ARG A 266 5.16 -3.67 -12.04
CA ARG A 266 5.88 -2.58 -11.38
C ARG A 266 5.95 -2.77 -9.87
N ALA A 267 6.89 -2.07 -9.25
CA ALA A 267 6.86 -1.88 -7.80
C ALA A 267 5.71 -0.93 -7.42
N LEU A 268 4.84 -1.36 -6.51
CA LEU A 268 3.91 -0.48 -5.83
C LEU A 268 4.64 0.29 -4.72
N THR A 269 4.25 1.55 -4.54
CA THR A 269 4.70 2.35 -3.39
C THR A 269 4.00 1.91 -2.10
N VAL A 270 4.57 2.27 -0.94
CA VAL A 270 3.93 2.02 0.37
C VAL A 270 2.52 2.62 0.45
N SER A 271 2.30 3.79 -0.15
CA SER A 271 0.99 4.44 -0.24
C SER A 271 -0.02 3.60 -1.03
N GLU A 272 0.41 3.10 -2.20
CA GLU A 272 -0.44 2.24 -3.04
C GLU A 272 -0.76 0.90 -2.37
N ILE A 273 0.20 0.33 -1.62
CA ILE A 273 -0.05 -0.88 -0.81
C ILE A 273 -1.09 -0.60 0.28
N GLY A 274 -1.00 0.55 0.93
CA GLY A 274 -1.96 0.98 1.94
C GLY A 274 -3.36 1.21 1.38
N GLN A 275 -3.46 1.94 0.27
CA GLN A 275 -4.72 2.16 -0.45
C GLN A 275 -5.35 0.85 -0.93
N LEU A 276 -4.53 -0.08 -1.43
CA LEU A 276 -4.98 -1.40 -1.85
C LEU A 276 -5.57 -2.18 -0.68
N TYR A 277 -4.86 -2.24 0.45
CA TYR A 277 -5.36 -2.89 1.66
C TYR A 277 -6.68 -2.25 2.14
N GLN A 278 -6.73 -0.92 2.26
CA GLN A 278 -7.92 -0.20 2.70
C GLN A 278 -9.14 -0.50 1.82
N GLN A 279 -8.96 -0.42 0.50
CA GLN A 279 -10.04 -0.64 -0.46
C GLN A 279 -10.57 -2.07 -0.41
N GLU A 280 -9.70 -3.06 -0.18
CA GLU A 280 -10.08 -4.46 -0.23
C GLU A 280 -10.51 -5.04 1.12
N ALA A 281 -9.97 -4.52 2.22
CA ALA A 281 -10.33 -4.85 3.58
C ALA A 281 -11.76 -4.45 3.91
N GLY A 282 -12.29 -3.38 3.29
CA GLY A 282 -13.69 -3.02 3.38
C GLY A 282 -14.20 -2.92 4.82
N SER A 283 -15.18 -3.75 5.17
CA SER A 283 -15.78 -3.82 6.51
C SER A 283 -15.21 -4.97 7.36
N LEU A 284 -13.99 -5.42 7.10
CA LEU A 284 -13.34 -6.42 7.94
C LEU A 284 -13.08 -5.80 9.31
N ASP A 285 -13.56 -6.49 10.34
CA ASP A 285 -13.49 -6.13 11.75
C ASP A 285 -13.18 -7.45 12.49
N THR A 286 -11.91 -7.65 12.82
CA THR A 286 -11.36 -8.93 13.27
C THR A 286 -11.70 -9.22 14.73
N ASP A 287 -11.78 -8.21 15.59
CA ASP A 287 -12.11 -8.37 17.01
C ASP A 287 -13.56 -8.01 17.36
N GLY A 288 -14.30 -7.41 16.44
CA GLY A 288 -15.75 -7.19 16.52
C GLY A 288 -16.15 -5.98 17.34
N ASP A 289 -15.26 -5.01 17.52
CA ASP A 289 -15.52 -3.81 18.32
C ASP A 289 -16.24 -2.70 17.53
N GLY A 290 -16.42 -2.89 16.21
CA GLY A 290 -17.12 -1.97 15.34
C GLY A 290 -16.20 -1.00 14.58
N LEU A 291 -14.88 -1.05 14.82
CA LEU A 291 -13.88 -0.43 13.97
C LEU A 291 -13.40 -1.45 12.91
N THR A 292 -13.10 -0.96 11.71
CA THR A 292 -12.54 -1.84 10.68
C THR A 292 -11.04 -1.99 10.86
N ASP A 293 -10.48 -3.18 10.63
CA ASP A 293 -9.03 -3.46 10.72
C ASP A 293 -8.18 -2.41 9.96
N ALA A 294 -8.68 -1.94 8.82
CA ALA A 294 -8.03 -0.92 8.02
C ALA A 294 -7.90 0.41 8.78
N TYR A 295 -8.99 0.87 9.38
CA TYR A 295 -9.04 2.08 10.19
C TYR A 295 -8.09 1.98 11.38
N GLU A 296 -8.19 0.89 12.13
CA GLU A 296 -7.36 0.63 13.31
C GLU A 296 -5.85 0.61 12.98
N GLN A 297 -5.48 0.11 11.80
CA GLN A 297 -4.09 0.10 11.34
C GLN A 297 -3.58 1.45 10.78
N GLY A 298 -4.44 2.45 10.64
CA GLY A 298 -4.06 3.79 10.13
C GLY A 298 -4.79 4.20 8.87
N TYR A 299 -5.33 3.24 8.12
CA TYR A 299 -5.84 3.47 6.79
C TYR A 299 -7.17 4.20 6.82
N GLY A 300 -7.14 5.46 6.37
CA GLY A 300 -8.26 6.39 6.46
C GLY A 300 -8.22 7.29 7.70
N ARG A 301 -7.25 7.09 8.61
CA ARG A 301 -7.03 8.01 9.74
C ARG A 301 -6.40 9.31 9.29
N TYR A 302 -5.48 9.27 8.34
CA TYR A 302 -4.79 10.47 7.88
C TYR A 302 -5.31 10.99 6.55
N GLN A 303 -5.45 12.31 6.45
CA GLN A 303 -5.84 13.00 5.22
C GLN A 303 -5.03 14.29 5.02
N MET A 304 -4.48 14.47 3.83
CA MET A 304 -3.90 15.75 3.42
C MET A 304 -5.01 16.75 3.08
N VAL A 305 -5.04 17.90 3.75
CA VAL A 305 -5.97 18.99 3.43
C VAL A 305 -5.22 20.13 2.75
N ILE A 306 -5.49 20.28 1.45
CA ILE A 306 -4.86 21.29 0.60
C ILE A 306 -5.57 22.63 0.75
N GLY A 307 -4.81 23.68 1.01
CA GLY A 307 -5.35 25.04 1.14
C GLY A 307 -4.32 26.03 1.68
N SER A 308 -4.83 27.09 2.29
CA SER A 308 -4.04 28.22 2.78
C SER A 308 -4.51 28.58 4.18
N PHE A 309 -4.06 27.81 5.17
CA PHE A 309 -4.46 27.92 6.58
C PHE A 309 -3.28 28.35 7.44
N THR A 310 -3.48 29.30 8.34
CA THR A 310 -2.57 29.43 9.50
C THR A 310 -2.67 28.18 10.36
N TRP A 311 -1.70 27.93 11.24
CA TRP A 311 -1.76 26.77 12.13
C TRP A 311 -3.05 26.74 12.97
N ASP A 312 -3.46 27.88 13.52
CA ASP A 312 -4.70 27.97 14.32
C ASP A 312 -5.95 27.72 13.44
N GLN A 313 -5.96 28.19 12.18
CA GLN A 313 -7.05 27.90 11.23
C GLN A 313 -7.10 26.43 10.83
N ALA A 314 -5.93 25.82 10.62
CA ALA A 314 -5.80 24.41 10.29
C ALA A 314 -6.32 23.52 11.43
N LYS A 315 -5.96 23.86 12.68
CA LYS A 315 -6.50 23.21 13.88
C LYS A 315 -8.02 23.31 13.95
N ALA A 316 -8.57 24.50 13.81
CA ALA A 316 -10.02 24.70 13.86
C ALA A 316 -10.76 23.98 12.72
N ASP A 317 -10.19 23.95 11.51
CA ASP A 317 -10.77 23.25 10.37
C ASP A 317 -10.72 21.72 10.54
N ALA A 318 -9.63 21.19 11.11
CA ALA A 318 -9.49 19.78 11.45
C ALA A 318 -10.54 19.34 12.49
N GLU A 319 -10.71 20.12 13.57
CA GLU A 319 -11.73 19.90 14.59
C GLU A 319 -13.15 19.96 14.02
N ALA A 320 -13.42 20.93 13.12
CA ALA A 320 -14.71 21.04 12.45
C ALA A 320 -15.02 19.85 11.53
N LYS A 321 -13.99 19.12 11.07
CA LYS A 321 -14.13 17.88 10.29
C LYS A 321 -14.28 16.64 11.16
N GLY A 322 -14.22 16.78 12.49
CA GLY A 322 -14.31 15.66 13.44
C GLY A 322 -12.97 14.97 13.71
N GLY A 323 -11.86 15.58 13.32
CA GLY A 323 -10.51 15.09 13.61
C GLY A 323 -9.66 16.13 14.36
N HIS A 324 -8.35 16.02 14.24
CA HIS A 324 -7.39 17.00 14.74
C HIS A 324 -6.19 17.13 13.80
N LEU A 325 -5.34 18.13 14.01
CA LEU A 325 -4.03 18.12 13.33
C LEU A 325 -3.26 16.88 13.75
N ALA A 326 -2.64 16.23 12.78
CA ALA A 326 -2.01 14.94 12.97
C ALA A 326 -0.94 14.96 14.07
N THR A 327 -1.02 14.00 14.96
CA THR A 327 -0.08 13.73 16.04
C THR A 327 0.68 12.46 15.69
N ILE A 328 2.00 12.49 15.80
CA ILE A 328 2.86 11.40 15.32
C ILE A 328 3.77 11.00 16.46
N THR A 329 3.42 9.93 17.15
CA THR A 329 4.08 9.51 18.40
C THR A 329 5.01 8.30 18.20
N SER A 330 5.10 7.78 16.97
CA SER A 330 5.90 6.61 16.66
C SER A 330 6.45 6.60 15.23
N GLN A 331 7.51 5.82 15.00
CA GLN A 331 8.06 5.61 13.65
C GLN A 331 7.02 5.00 12.71
N LYS A 332 6.16 4.11 13.22
CA LYS A 332 5.10 3.48 12.44
C LYS A 332 4.11 4.53 11.91
N GLU A 333 3.66 5.45 12.75
CA GLU A 333 2.79 6.56 12.33
C GLU A 333 3.50 7.51 11.37
N LYS A 334 4.80 7.77 11.58
CA LYS A 334 5.59 8.59 10.65
C LYS A 334 5.65 7.96 9.26
N ASP A 335 6.06 6.70 9.17
CA ASP A 335 6.12 5.95 7.90
C ASP A 335 4.75 5.92 7.21
N PHE A 336 3.70 5.78 8.01
CA PHE A 336 2.32 5.78 7.53
C PHE A 336 1.90 7.15 7.00
N SER A 337 2.10 8.22 7.78
CA SER A 337 1.76 9.59 7.42
C SER A 337 2.49 10.06 6.16
N ASP A 338 3.78 9.69 6.03
CA ASP A 338 4.63 10.05 4.89
C ASP A 338 4.10 9.49 3.57
N ALA A 339 3.40 8.35 3.62
CA ALA A 339 2.78 7.74 2.45
C ALA A 339 1.68 8.60 1.82
N PHE A 340 1.09 9.54 2.57
CA PHE A 340 0.03 10.42 2.07
C PHE A 340 0.54 11.80 1.66
N LEU A 341 1.85 12.06 1.81
CA LEU A 341 2.45 13.31 1.35
C LEU A 341 2.50 13.32 -0.18
N PRO A 342 2.07 14.42 -0.84
CA PRO A 342 2.09 14.51 -2.29
C PRO A 342 3.53 14.43 -2.84
N PRO A 343 3.74 13.87 -4.04
CA PRO A 343 5.06 13.86 -4.68
C PRO A 343 5.41 15.25 -5.21
N GLY A 344 6.58 15.79 -4.85
CA GLY A 344 7.11 17.03 -5.42
C GLY A 344 7.91 17.88 -4.43
N SER A 345 8.76 18.76 -4.97
CA SER A 345 9.44 19.82 -4.23
C SER A 345 8.79 21.16 -4.59
N GLY A 346 8.41 21.94 -3.56
CA GLY A 346 7.78 23.26 -3.71
C GLY A 346 6.42 23.45 -3.04
N ASP A 347 5.95 22.51 -2.20
CA ASP A 347 4.65 22.68 -1.52
C ASP A 347 4.66 23.82 -0.49
N PRO A 348 3.50 24.46 -0.26
CA PRO A 348 3.28 25.34 0.88
C PRO A 348 3.41 24.53 2.18
N VAL A 349 3.57 25.23 3.31
CA VAL A 349 3.72 24.65 4.65
C VAL A 349 2.73 23.51 4.89
N ILE A 350 3.17 22.43 5.54
CA ILE A 350 2.31 21.31 5.94
C ILE A 350 2.32 21.23 7.47
N TRP A 351 1.26 21.74 8.09
CA TRP A 351 1.14 21.75 9.55
C TRP A 351 0.90 20.37 10.15
N LEU A 352 1.55 20.12 11.29
CA LEU A 352 1.31 19.01 12.20
C LEU A 352 0.78 19.52 13.54
N GLY A 353 0.23 18.62 14.34
CA GLY A 353 -0.49 18.93 15.57
C GLY A 353 0.37 19.20 16.80
N ALA A 354 1.59 19.71 16.68
CA ALA A 354 2.39 20.11 17.85
C ALA A 354 2.79 21.58 17.85
N THR A 355 2.94 22.13 19.05
CA THR A 355 3.43 23.49 19.31
C THR A 355 4.13 23.55 20.67
N ASP A 356 5.10 24.45 20.80
CA ASP A 356 5.71 24.84 22.07
C ASP A 356 5.47 26.32 22.44
N ARG A 357 4.52 26.99 21.75
CA ARG A 357 4.11 28.40 21.96
C ARG A 357 3.85 28.79 23.42
N GLU A 358 3.44 27.84 24.25
CA GLU A 358 3.21 28.09 25.69
C GLU A 358 4.50 28.16 26.51
N THR A 359 5.49 27.34 26.17
CA THR A 359 6.76 27.24 26.89
C THR A 359 7.81 26.71 25.92
N GLU A 360 8.66 27.63 25.48
CA GLU A 360 9.78 27.38 24.58
C GLU A 360 10.56 26.10 24.92
N GLY A 361 10.78 25.25 23.92
CA GLY A 361 11.48 23.98 24.05
C GLY A 361 10.64 22.86 24.69
N THR A 362 9.37 23.12 25.04
CA THR A 362 8.44 22.13 25.58
C THR A 362 7.27 21.89 24.63
N TRP A 363 7.49 20.98 23.68
CA TRP A 363 6.52 20.62 22.65
C TRP A 363 5.33 19.82 23.20
N LYS A 364 4.13 20.18 22.75
CA LYS A 364 2.86 19.53 23.13
C LYS A 364 2.04 19.19 21.90
N TRP A 365 1.48 17.98 21.89
CA TRP A 365 0.48 17.57 20.91
C TRP A 365 -0.89 18.20 21.20
N VAL A 366 -1.66 18.53 20.16
CA VAL A 366 -3.02 19.09 20.27
C VAL A 366 -4.01 18.13 20.92
N THR A 367 -3.74 16.83 20.88
CA THR A 367 -4.50 15.75 21.53
C THR A 367 -4.19 15.64 23.03
N GLY A 368 -3.08 16.23 23.49
CA GLY A 368 -2.57 16.03 24.86
C GLY A 368 -1.78 14.73 25.05
N GLU A 369 -1.53 13.97 23.98
CA GLU A 369 -0.65 12.80 24.03
C GLU A 369 0.73 13.15 24.58
N THR A 370 1.34 12.21 25.31
CA THR A 370 2.66 12.44 25.91
C THR A 370 3.73 12.44 24.82
N TRP A 371 4.62 13.44 24.84
CA TRP A 371 5.84 13.42 24.04
C TRP A 371 6.77 12.30 24.53
N ASN A 372 6.63 11.11 23.96
CA ASN A 372 7.20 9.84 24.45
C ASN A 372 8.67 9.61 24.05
N GLY A 373 9.35 10.65 23.53
CA GLY A 373 10.74 10.59 23.09
C GLY A 373 10.93 10.22 21.63
N PHE A 374 9.88 9.82 20.90
CA PHE A 374 9.93 9.76 19.45
C PHE A 374 10.00 11.18 18.87
N THR A 375 10.85 11.38 17.86
CA THR A 375 10.87 12.61 17.07
C THR A 375 11.44 12.34 15.69
N ALA A 376 10.96 13.10 14.70
CA ALA A 376 11.56 13.19 13.38
C ALA A 376 12.16 14.58 13.11
N TRP A 377 12.63 15.32 14.11
CA TRP A 377 13.30 16.61 13.88
C TRP A 377 14.40 16.53 12.82
N SER A 378 14.44 17.51 11.93
CA SER A 378 15.56 17.67 11.01
C SER A 378 16.81 18.11 11.77
N SER A 379 17.98 18.00 11.13
CA SER A 379 19.24 18.33 11.80
C SER A 379 19.23 19.77 12.31
N SER A 380 19.58 19.93 13.59
CA SER A 380 19.60 21.20 14.33
C SER A 380 18.23 21.73 14.79
N ASN A 381 17.13 21.03 14.53
CA ASN A 381 15.80 21.40 15.01
C ASN A 381 15.38 20.64 16.29
N PRO A 382 14.47 21.20 17.10
CA PRO A 382 13.92 22.55 16.98
C PRO A 382 14.98 23.60 17.31
N ASN A 383 15.11 24.63 16.48
CA ASN A 383 16.19 25.62 16.57
C ASN A 383 15.73 26.98 17.13
N ASN A 384 14.42 27.20 17.17
CA ASN A 384 13.75 28.42 17.56
C ASN A 384 14.29 29.68 16.87
N ASP A 385 14.55 29.62 15.55
CA ASP A 385 15.11 30.72 14.78
C ASP A 385 14.07 31.84 14.64
N GLY A 386 14.10 32.80 15.56
CA GLY A 386 13.22 33.97 15.52
C GLY A 386 11.82 33.73 16.08
N ASN A 387 11.70 32.88 17.12
CA ASN A 387 10.46 32.54 17.84
C ASN A 387 9.51 31.65 17.02
N GLN A 388 10.00 30.46 16.64
CA GLN A 388 9.27 29.47 15.85
C GLN A 388 8.57 28.49 16.79
N ASP A 389 7.24 28.49 16.79
CA ASP A 389 6.46 27.80 17.81
C ASP A 389 5.64 26.60 17.29
N TYR A 390 5.67 26.29 15.99
CA TYR A 390 4.70 25.38 15.36
C TYR A 390 5.36 24.28 14.52
N LEU A 391 4.88 23.04 14.69
CA LEU A 391 5.43 21.88 14.01
C LEU A 391 4.93 21.83 12.56
N ARG A 392 5.85 21.63 11.63
CA ARG A 392 5.54 21.30 10.23
C ARG A 392 6.41 20.16 9.71
N ILE A 393 6.01 19.60 8.58
CA ILE A 393 6.90 18.77 7.75
C ILE A 393 8.00 19.66 7.18
N ASP A 394 9.26 19.20 7.25
CA ASP A 394 10.43 19.94 6.79
C ASP A 394 10.37 20.15 5.26
N TYR A 395 10.69 21.38 4.85
CA TYR A 395 10.61 21.81 3.46
C TYR A 395 11.65 21.13 2.56
N PHE A 396 12.86 20.91 3.06
CA PHE A 396 13.98 20.36 2.30
C PHE A 396 13.95 18.83 2.27
N ASN A 397 13.51 18.21 3.36
CA ASN A 397 13.41 16.77 3.48
C ASN A 397 12.20 16.35 4.31
N ARG A 398 11.15 15.91 3.60
CA ARG A 398 9.86 15.50 4.18
C ARG A 398 9.92 14.30 5.14
N ALA A 399 11.04 13.57 5.15
CA ALA A 399 11.28 12.55 6.17
C ALA A 399 11.39 13.17 7.58
N TYR A 400 11.63 14.48 7.68
CA TYR A 400 11.85 15.18 8.93
C TYR A 400 10.83 16.29 9.20
N TRP A 401 10.91 16.83 10.42
CA TRP A 401 10.11 17.94 10.93
C TRP A 401 10.96 19.19 11.14
N ASP A 402 10.27 20.32 11.11
CA ASP A 402 10.83 21.65 11.30
C ASP A 402 9.92 22.42 12.25
N ASP A 403 10.51 23.18 13.16
CA ASP A 403 9.80 24.21 13.91
C ASP A 403 9.68 25.46 13.03
N TYR A 404 8.51 26.09 13.02
CA TYR A 404 8.24 27.16 12.08
C TYR A 404 7.37 28.26 12.65
N PHE A 405 7.47 29.44 12.02
CA PHE A 405 6.62 30.59 12.34
C PHE A 405 5.18 30.28 11.97
N GLY A 406 4.22 30.64 12.81
CA GLY A 406 2.80 30.43 12.57
C GLY A 406 2.05 31.74 12.32
N THR A 407 0.99 31.93 13.10
CA THR A 407 0.00 33.00 12.91
C THR A 407 0.64 34.40 13.05
N GLU A 408 1.65 34.55 13.90
CA GLU A 408 2.37 35.81 14.15
C GLU A 408 3.11 36.36 12.91
N ARG A 409 3.44 35.52 11.93
CA ARG A 409 4.02 35.95 10.65
C ARG A 409 3.08 35.75 9.45
N ASN A 410 1.80 35.49 9.70
CA ASN A 410 0.79 35.15 8.67
C ASN A 410 1.24 34.00 7.76
N VAL A 411 1.99 33.03 8.30
CA VAL A 411 2.35 31.85 7.54
C VAL A 411 1.10 31.01 7.35
N THR A 412 0.88 30.60 6.11
CA THR A 412 -0.26 29.75 5.75
C THR A 412 0.20 28.57 4.90
N GLY A 413 -0.54 27.49 4.96
CA GLY A 413 -0.29 26.32 4.14
C GLY A 413 -1.36 25.26 4.27
N ASN A 414 -1.02 24.08 3.78
CA ASN A 414 -1.80 22.87 3.95
C ASN A 414 -1.65 22.33 5.38
N TYR A 415 -2.41 21.30 5.71
CA TYR A 415 -2.23 20.58 6.96
C TYR A 415 -2.52 19.09 6.82
N PHE A 416 -2.02 18.32 7.77
CA PHE A 416 -2.30 16.89 7.87
C PHE A 416 -3.37 16.66 8.94
N LEU A 417 -4.52 16.14 8.51
CA LEU A 417 -5.67 15.79 9.33
C LEU A 417 -5.52 14.36 9.83
N GLU A 418 -5.88 14.12 11.08
CA GLU A 418 -5.98 12.80 11.67
C GLU A 418 -7.36 12.57 12.31
N PHE A 419 -7.86 11.34 12.21
CA PHE A 419 -9.09 10.86 12.83
C PHE A 419 -8.79 9.69 13.78
N GLY A 420 -9.43 9.72 14.96
CA GLY A 420 -9.35 8.65 15.96
C GLY A 420 -7.97 8.44 16.55
N TYR A 421 -7.81 7.34 17.29
CA TYR A 421 -6.53 6.91 17.87
C TYR A 421 -6.11 5.55 17.29
N PRO A 422 -4.81 5.20 17.29
CA PRO A 422 -4.37 3.86 16.91
C PRO A 422 -4.88 2.79 17.89
N THR A 423 -5.63 1.81 17.39
CA THR A 423 -6.02 0.59 18.13
C THR A 423 -5.32 -0.65 17.56
N ASP A 424 -5.42 -1.79 18.24
CA ASP A 424 -4.89 -3.08 17.80
C ASP A 424 -6.07 -3.94 17.28
N PRO A 425 -6.12 -4.29 15.98
CA PRO A 425 -7.22 -5.07 15.36
C PRO A 425 -7.46 -6.49 15.91
N LEU A 426 -6.80 -6.82 17.02
CA LEU A 426 -6.85 -8.11 17.69
C LEU A 426 -7.26 -7.98 19.15
N LYS A 427 -7.59 -6.78 19.60
CA LYS A 427 -7.88 -6.45 20.98
C LYS A 427 -8.97 -5.38 21.00
N ALA A 428 -10.18 -5.85 21.25
CA ALA A 428 -11.33 -4.99 21.47
C ALA A 428 -11.03 -3.88 22.49
N ASP A 429 -11.46 -2.65 22.16
CA ASP A 429 -11.46 -1.49 23.07
C ASP A 429 -10.05 -1.12 23.56
N THR A 430 -9.08 -1.08 22.64
CA THR A 430 -7.69 -0.68 22.97
C THR A 430 -7.57 0.82 23.26
N ASP A 431 -8.47 1.65 22.73
CA ASP A 431 -8.53 3.10 22.95
C ASP A 431 -9.50 3.53 24.06
N GLY A 432 -10.30 2.61 24.61
CA GLY A 432 -11.09 2.84 25.83
C GLY A 432 -12.35 3.67 25.61
N ASP A 433 -12.86 3.78 24.39
CA ASP A 433 -14.01 4.63 24.05
C ASP A 433 -15.39 3.94 24.17
N GLY A 434 -15.40 2.63 24.46
CA GLY A 434 -16.56 1.88 24.94
C GLY A 434 -17.36 1.17 23.86
#